data_AF-A0A8C6WDX8-F1
#
_entry.id   AF-A0A8C6WDX8-F1
#
_cell.length_a   1.000
_cell.length_b   1.000
_cell.length_c   1.000
_cell.angle_alpha   90.00
_cell.angle_beta   90.00
_cell.angle_gamma   90.00
#
_symmetry.space_group_name_H-M   'P 1'
#
loop_
_entity.id
_entity.type
_entity.pdbx_description
1 polymer ?
#
loop_
_entity_poly.entity_id
_entity_poly.type
_entity_poly.pdbx_seq_one_letter_code
_entity_poly.pdbx_strand_id
1 'polypeptide(L)'
;MPSSEAWVGSRRPHRPHGSIAAMYGREKQHCLTKVKAPSYSFGTRHELPPSNQSPVPQYMVPPNVTRVGRVGTPAFSLYGRQKDPGVLQPPAPGQYSLENATKSIFRCAPIYSFGLRHSQVYSTAYSKHR
;
A
#
# COMPACT_ATOMS: atom_id res chain seq x y z
N MET A 1 50.08 25.12 43.28
CA MET A 1 50.44 23.69 43.19
C MET A 1 49.74 23.11 41.98
N PRO A 2 50.40 22.89 40.83
CA PRO A 2 49.74 22.26 39.69
C PRO A 2 49.67 20.74 39.92
N SER A 3 48.45 20.23 40.10
CA SER A 3 48.17 18.79 40.16
C SER A 3 48.35 18.18 38.78
N SER A 4 49.17 17.13 38.71
CA SER A 4 49.51 16.35 37.52
C SER A 4 48.29 15.88 36.74
N GLU A 5 48.03 16.50 35.59
CA GLU A 5 47.04 16.01 34.64
C GLU A 5 47.70 14.90 33.80
N ALA A 6 47.45 13.64 34.16
CA ALA A 6 48.05 12.48 33.51
C ALA A 6 47.43 12.29 32.10
N TRP A 7 48.12 12.80 31.08
CA TRP A 7 47.82 12.52 29.67
C TRP A 7 48.39 11.15 29.26
N VAL A 8 47.63 10.39 28.46
CA VAL A 8 48.10 9.19 27.76
C VAL A 8 47.82 9.37 26.27
N GLY A 9 48.81 9.85 25.51
CA GLY A 9 48.71 10.10 24.07
C GLY A 9 47.64 11.14 23.68
N SER A 10 47.08 11.03 22.47
CA SER A 10 46.09 11.97 21.91
C SER A 10 44.68 11.82 22.46
N ARG A 11 44.44 10.95 23.45
CA ARG A 11 43.11 10.63 23.96
C ARG A 11 43.02 11.06 25.43
N ARG A 12 42.21 12.09 25.71
CA ARG A 12 41.93 12.52 27.08
C ARG A 12 40.96 11.52 27.73
N PRO A 13 41.28 10.90 28.87
CA PRO A 13 40.33 10.03 29.56
C PRO A 13 39.07 10.84 29.90
N HIS A 14 37.91 10.38 29.42
CA HIS A 14 36.63 11.02 29.74
C HIS A 14 36.38 10.87 31.25
N ARG A 15 35.90 11.93 31.92
CA ARG A 15 35.47 11.81 33.33
C ARG A 15 34.38 10.74 33.41
N PRO A 16 34.42 9.78 34.34
CA PRO A 16 33.35 8.80 34.45
C PRO A 16 32.04 9.57 34.64
N HIS A 17 31.08 9.37 33.73
CA HIS A 17 29.73 9.86 33.96
C HIS A 17 29.23 9.19 35.24
N GLY A 18 28.78 10.02 36.20
CA GLY A 18 28.20 9.52 37.44
C GLY A 18 27.01 8.60 37.16
N SER A 19 26.60 7.82 38.16
CA SER A 19 25.45 6.94 38.06
C SER A 19 24.20 7.72 37.61
N ILE A 20 23.61 7.34 36.48
CA ILE A 20 22.31 7.86 36.03
C ILE A 20 21.25 7.25 36.95
N ALA A 21 21.00 7.90 38.08
CA ALA A 21 19.95 7.51 38.99
C ALA A 21 18.59 7.93 38.39
N ALA A 22 17.78 6.95 37.99
CA ALA A 22 16.37 7.15 37.69
C ALA A 22 15.65 7.61 38.96
N MET A 23 15.51 8.94 39.11
CA MET A 23 14.82 9.58 40.24
C MET A 23 13.32 9.65 40.00
N TYR A 24 12.67 8.52 39.75
CA TYR A 24 11.20 8.45 39.77
C TYR A 24 10.78 7.27 40.63
N GLY A 25 10.35 7.59 41.86
CA GLY A 25 9.88 6.63 42.85
C GLY A 25 10.84 6.38 44.02
N ARG A 26 11.13 7.42 44.82
CA ARG A 26 11.70 7.22 46.17
C ARG A 26 10.63 7.55 47.20
N GLU A 27 9.96 6.52 47.72
CA GLU A 27 9.23 6.63 48.98
C GLU A 27 10.26 6.83 50.10
N LYS A 28 10.11 7.87 50.92
CA LYS A 28 11.17 8.38 51.80
C LYS A 28 11.55 7.47 53.00
N GLN A 29 11.20 6.19 53.00
CA GLN A 29 11.57 5.24 54.05
C GLN A 29 12.06 3.91 53.45
N HIS A 30 13.37 3.69 53.45
CA HIS A 30 13.99 2.44 53.01
C HIS A 30 14.97 1.95 54.08
N CYS A 31 14.78 0.73 54.58
CA CYS A 31 15.78 0.08 55.44
C CYS A 31 16.95 -0.41 54.57
N LEU A 32 18.13 0.20 54.69
CA LEU A 32 19.33 -0.13 53.90
C LEU A 32 19.88 -1.55 54.16
N THR A 33 19.46 -2.19 55.24
CA THR A 33 19.93 -3.53 55.65
C THR A 33 19.23 -4.67 54.90
N LYS A 34 18.10 -4.41 54.22
CA LYS A 34 17.36 -5.46 53.51
C LYS A 34 17.78 -5.51 52.04
N VAL A 35 18.26 -6.67 51.60
CA VAL A 35 18.55 -6.93 50.19
C VAL A 35 17.23 -6.97 49.42
N LYS A 36 17.09 -6.11 48.40
CA LYS A 36 15.94 -6.10 47.49
C LYS A 36 16.39 -6.55 46.11
N ALA A 37 15.54 -7.32 45.43
CA ALA A 37 15.77 -7.71 44.04
C ALA A 37 15.90 -6.47 43.13
N PRO A 38 16.69 -6.54 42.05
CA PRO A 38 16.85 -5.43 41.11
C PRO A 38 15.50 -5.02 40.52
N SER A 39 15.27 -3.72 40.39
CA SER A 39 14.08 -3.16 39.74
C SER A 39 14.48 -2.57 38.39
N TYR A 40 13.83 -3.04 37.33
CA TYR A 40 14.04 -2.54 35.97
C TYR A 40 12.85 -1.68 35.55
N SER A 41 13.11 -0.44 35.12
CA SER A 41 12.12 0.38 34.42
C SER A 41 12.25 0.15 32.92
N PHE A 42 11.19 -0.31 32.27
CA PHE A 42 11.08 -0.25 30.80
C PHE A 42 10.58 1.13 30.39
N GLY A 43 10.94 1.55 29.17
CA GLY A 43 11.00 2.94 28.70
C GLY A 43 9.75 3.83 28.82
N THR A 44 9.93 5.10 28.45
CA THR A 44 8.90 6.16 28.39
C THR A 44 7.65 5.72 27.61
N ARG A 45 6.47 6.16 28.07
CA ARG A 45 5.21 5.97 27.33
C ARG A 45 5.34 6.59 25.93
N HIS A 46 5.17 5.78 24.89
CA HIS A 46 4.95 6.29 23.55
C HIS A 46 3.60 7.00 23.51
N GLU A 47 3.54 8.17 22.88
CA GLU A 47 2.28 8.87 22.61
C GLU A 47 1.37 7.92 21.84
N LEU A 48 0.11 7.81 22.28
CA LEU A 48 -0.87 7.01 21.57
C LEU A 48 -1.03 7.59 20.16
N PRO A 49 -0.98 6.76 19.11
CA PRO A 49 -1.30 7.23 17.78
C PRO A 49 -2.70 7.87 17.81
N PRO A 50 -2.94 8.96 17.06
CA PRO A 50 -4.27 9.57 16.99
C PRO A 50 -5.29 8.50 16.58
N SER A 51 -6.49 8.55 17.17
CA SER A 51 -7.55 7.52 17.08
C SER A 51 -8.06 7.23 15.65
N ASN A 52 -7.54 7.94 14.66
CA ASN A 52 -8.01 7.94 13.27
C ASN A 52 -6.92 7.42 12.31
N GLN A 53 -6.13 6.44 12.72
CA GLN A 53 -5.26 5.66 11.83
C GLN A 53 -6.03 4.48 11.23
N SER A 54 -7.18 4.74 10.59
CA SER A 54 -7.67 3.80 9.60
C SER A 54 -6.77 3.92 8.37
N PRO A 55 -6.28 2.83 7.75
CA PRO A 55 -5.65 2.86 6.44
C PRO A 55 -6.72 3.11 5.36
N VAL A 56 -7.57 4.11 5.58
CA VAL A 56 -8.50 4.57 4.56
C VAL A 56 -7.66 5.23 3.48
N PRO A 57 -7.97 4.97 2.21
CA PRO A 57 -7.36 5.74 1.18
C PRO A 57 -7.86 7.18 1.32
N GLN A 58 -6.96 8.07 1.72
CA GLN A 58 -7.17 9.50 1.65
C GLN A 58 -7.08 9.91 0.17
N TYR A 59 -8.02 9.44 -0.65
CA TYR A 59 -8.11 9.89 -2.03
C TYR A 59 -8.64 11.33 -2.00
N MET A 60 -7.72 12.29 -2.00
CA MET A 60 -8.04 13.66 -2.39
C MET A 60 -8.37 13.62 -3.88
N VAL A 61 -9.65 13.36 -4.21
CA VAL A 61 -10.13 13.49 -5.57
C VAL A 61 -10.10 14.97 -5.92
N PRO A 62 -9.37 15.38 -6.98
CA PRO A 62 -9.37 16.76 -7.41
C PRO A 62 -10.82 17.21 -7.68
N PRO A 63 -11.23 18.42 -7.24
CA PRO A 63 -12.62 18.87 -7.34
C PRO A 63 -13.10 19.00 -8.80
N ASN A 64 -12.17 19.01 -9.75
CA ASN A 64 -12.42 19.06 -11.17
C ASN A 64 -12.59 17.66 -11.82
N VAL A 65 -12.91 16.60 -11.07
CA VAL A 65 -13.18 15.27 -11.64
C VAL A 65 -14.64 14.87 -11.39
N THR A 66 -15.37 14.59 -12.46
CA THR A 66 -16.77 14.11 -12.43
C THR A 66 -16.86 12.68 -12.98
N ARG A 67 -18.03 12.04 -12.85
CA ARG A 67 -18.32 10.72 -13.42
C ARG A 67 -18.01 10.60 -14.92
N VAL A 68 -18.09 11.71 -15.66
CA VAL A 68 -17.89 11.76 -17.12
C VAL A 68 -16.45 12.15 -17.49
N GLY A 69 -15.65 12.62 -16.54
CA GLY A 69 -14.27 13.06 -16.79
C GLY A 69 -13.91 14.35 -16.06
N ARG A 70 -12.80 14.96 -16.46
CA ARG A 70 -12.34 16.22 -15.86
C ARG A 70 -13.20 17.40 -16.31
N VAL A 71 -13.64 18.22 -15.36
CA VAL A 71 -14.29 19.51 -15.58
C VAL A 71 -13.22 20.51 -15.99
N GLY A 72 -13.29 21.02 -17.21
CA GLY A 72 -12.33 21.95 -17.76
C GLY A 72 -12.48 22.08 -19.28
N THR A 73 -11.61 22.86 -19.90
CA THR A 73 -11.51 22.88 -21.36
C THR A 73 -11.10 21.48 -21.85
N PRO A 74 -11.69 21.00 -22.95
CA PRO A 74 -11.33 19.70 -23.50
C PRO A 74 -9.83 19.68 -23.81
N ALA A 75 -9.15 18.61 -23.43
CA ALA A 75 -7.75 18.40 -23.79
C ALA A 75 -7.68 18.05 -25.28
N PHE A 76 -7.41 19.04 -26.12
CA PHE A 76 -7.16 18.81 -27.53
C PHE A 76 -5.80 18.14 -27.67
N SER A 77 -5.80 16.91 -28.19
CA SER A 77 -4.57 16.26 -28.60
C SER A 77 -4.31 16.58 -30.07
N LEU A 78 -3.08 16.99 -30.39
CA LEU A 78 -2.59 17.07 -31.77
C LEU A 78 -2.18 15.68 -32.29
N TYR A 79 -2.86 14.61 -31.84
CA TYR A 79 -2.68 13.32 -32.50
C TYR A 79 -3.10 13.49 -33.96
N GLY A 80 -2.29 12.96 -34.87
CA GLY A 80 -2.57 13.02 -36.30
C GLY A 80 -3.97 12.49 -36.60
N ARG A 81 -4.54 12.91 -37.75
CA ARG A 81 -5.88 12.50 -38.19
C ARG A 81 -6.10 11.03 -37.88
N GLN A 82 -7.13 10.73 -37.08
CA GLN A 82 -7.57 9.36 -36.88
C GLN A 82 -7.74 8.77 -38.28
N LYS A 83 -7.11 7.61 -38.54
CA LYS A 83 -7.21 6.98 -39.85
C LYS A 83 -8.69 6.87 -40.18
N ASP A 84 -9.10 7.39 -41.32
CA ASP A 84 -10.49 7.36 -41.73
C ASP A 84 -10.96 5.92 -41.56
N PRO A 85 -12.01 5.66 -40.75
CA PRO A 85 -12.63 4.35 -40.78
C PRO A 85 -13.02 4.17 -42.24
N GLY A 86 -12.41 3.20 -42.91
CA GLY A 86 -12.51 3.08 -44.36
C GLY A 86 -13.96 3.14 -44.84
N VAL A 87 -14.17 3.41 -46.13
CA VAL A 87 -15.50 3.54 -46.73
C VAL A 87 -16.40 2.42 -46.22
N LEU A 88 -17.46 2.81 -45.49
CA LEU A 88 -18.48 1.87 -45.05
C LEU A 88 -19.06 1.21 -46.30
N GLN A 89 -18.95 -0.11 -46.40
CA GLN A 89 -19.59 -0.89 -47.45
C GLN A 89 -20.89 -1.46 -46.88
N PRO A 90 -22.01 -0.72 -46.96
CA PRO A 90 -23.30 -1.26 -46.56
C PRO A 90 -23.65 -2.45 -47.46
N PRO A 91 -24.33 -3.47 -46.93
CA PRO A 91 -24.79 -4.59 -47.74
C PRO A 91 -25.82 -4.12 -48.77
N ALA A 92 -25.94 -4.86 -49.88
CA ALA A 92 -26.89 -4.56 -50.94
C ALA A 92 -28.34 -4.61 -50.44
N PRO A 93 -29.29 -3.94 -51.12
CA PRO A 93 -30.71 -4.09 -50.81
C PRO A 93 -31.10 -5.58 -50.87
N GLY A 94 -31.71 -6.10 -49.79
CA GLY A 94 -32.09 -7.51 -49.66
C GLY A 94 -31.06 -8.42 -48.98
N GLN A 95 -29.83 -7.96 -48.74
CA GLN A 95 -28.82 -8.73 -47.98
C GLN A 95 -28.91 -8.53 -46.46
N TYR A 96 -29.83 -7.70 -45.98
CA TYR A 96 -30.09 -7.52 -44.55
C TYR A 96 -30.86 -8.72 -43.99
N SER A 97 -30.27 -9.47 -43.04
CA SER A 97 -30.95 -10.56 -42.35
C SER A 97 -31.54 -10.08 -41.01
N LEU A 98 -32.87 -9.94 -40.95
CA LEU A 98 -33.57 -9.49 -39.74
C LEU A 98 -33.50 -10.51 -38.59
N GLU A 99 -33.40 -11.81 -38.90
CA GLU A 99 -33.27 -12.89 -37.91
C GLU A 99 -32.05 -12.67 -36.98
N ASN A 100 -30.94 -12.18 -37.56
CA ASN A 100 -29.69 -11.91 -36.85
C ASN A 100 -29.71 -10.54 -36.14
N ALA A 101 -30.60 -9.65 -36.54
CA ALA A 101 -30.71 -8.29 -36.03
C ALA A 101 -31.64 -8.15 -34.81
N THR A 102 -32.23 -9.25 -34.34
CA THR A 102 -33.14 -9.27 -33.17
C THR A 102 -32.54 -8.56 -31.95
N LYS A 103 -31.24 -8.78 -31.67
CA LYS A 103 -30.50 -8.12 -30.58
C LYS A 103 -30.31 -6.60 -30.77
N SER A 104 -30.31 -6.12 -32.02
CA SER A 104 -30.21 -4.69 -32.32
C SER A 104 -31.57 -4.00 -32.43
N ILE A 105 -32.62 -4.74 -32.79
CA ILE A 105 -33.98 -4.23 -32.99
C ILE A 105 -34.72 -4.13 -31.64
N PHE A 106 -34.60 -5.15 -30.79
CA PHE A 106 -35.30 -5.24 -29.51
C PHE A 106 -34.37 -5.00 -28.33
N ARG A 107 -34.90 -4.41 -27.26
CA ARG A 107 -34.16 -4.29 -26.00
C ARG A 107 -33.99 -5.67 -25.39
N CYS A 108 -32.73 -6.08 -25.17
CA CYS A 108 -32.39 -7.32 -24.49
C CYS A 108 -31.29 -7.06 -23.45
N ALA A 109 -31.25 -7.88 -22.40
CA ALA A 109 -30.14 -7.85 -21.45
C ALA A 109 -28.84 -8.33 -22.14
N PRO A 110 -27.67 -7.79 -21.75
CA PRO A 110 -26.40 -8.25 -22.29
C PRO A 110 -26.15 -9.73 -21.98
N ILE A 111 -25.69 -10.48 -22.98
CA ILE A 111 -25.34 -11.90 -22.85
C ILE A 111 -23.82 -12.01 -22.99
N TYR A 112 -23.12 -12.02 -21.86
CA TYR A 112 -21.67 -12.26 -21.79
C TYR A 112 -21.40 -13.48 -20.90
N SER A 113 -20.42 -14.30 -21.27
CA SER A 113 -19.87 -15.33 -20.41
C SER A 113 -18.40 -15.04 -20.14
N PHE A 114 -17.95 -15.21 -18.90
CA PHE A 114 -16.55 -15.17 -18.52
C PHE A 114 -16.13 -16.57 -18.07
N GLY A 115 -14.99 -17.05 -18.59
CA GLY A 115 -14.36 -18.27 -18.11
C GLY A 115 -13.71 -19.09 -19.22
N LEU A 116 -12.39 -19.27 -19.11
CA LEU A 116 -11.72 -20.43 -19.69
C LEU A 116 -12.04 -21.62 -18.79
N ARG A 117 -12.56 -22.72 -19.35
CA ARG A 117 -12.55 -24.01 -18.65
C ARG A 117 -11.09 -24.45 -18.59
N HIS A 118 -10.50 -24.45 -17.41
CA HIS A 118 -9.19 -25.06 -17.19
C HIS A 118 -9.28 -26.53 -17.65
N SER A 119 -8.57 -26.89 -18.72
CA SER A 119 -8.43 -28.28 -19.12
C SER A 119 -7.75 -29.00 -17.95
N GLN A 120 -8.37 -30.06 -17.42
CA GLN A 120 -7.60 -30.97 -16.58
C GLN A 120 -6.51 -31.56 -17.45
N VAL A 121 -5.28 -31.11 -17.21
CA VAL A 121 -4.10 -31.77 -17.75
C VAL A 121 -4.10 -33.16 -17.11
N TYR A 122 -4.55 -34.17 -17.84
CA TYR A 122 -4.27 -35.55 -17.46
C TYR A 122 -2.76 -35.68 -17.45
N SER A 123 -2.16 -35.73 -16.26
CA SER A 123 -0.76 -36.08 -16.11
C SER A 123 -0.60 -37.51 -16.62
N THR A 124 -0.12 -37.66 -17.85
CA THR A 124 0.36 -38.94 -18.35
C THR A 124 1.65 -39.26 -17.62
N ALA A 125 1.54 -39.88 -16.45
CA ALA A 125 2.69 -40.36 -15.70
C ALA A 125 2.62 -41.89 -15.57
N TYR A 126 3.28 -42.54 -16.53
CA TYR A 126 4.12 -43.71 -16.34
C TYR A 126 3.45 -45.09 -16.11
N SER A 127 3.32 -45.84 -17.20
CA SER A 127 3.22 -47.31 -17.17
C SER A 127 4.60 -47.88 -16.84
N LYS A 128 4.74 -48.53 -15.67
CA LYS A 128 5.90 -49.38 -15.36
C LYS A 128 5.44 -50.82 -15.30
N HIS A 129 5.97 -51.62 -16.21
CA HIS A 129 5.86 -53.07 -16.26
C HIS A 129 6.12 -53.73 -14.90
N ARG A 130 5.30 -54.73 -14.56
CA ARG A 130 5.75 -55.93 -13.86
C ARG A 130 4.93 -57.13 -14.31
#